data_AF-A0A397S3K3-F1
#
_entry.id   AF-A0A397S3K3-F1
#
_cell.length_a   1.000
_cell.length_b   1.000
_cell.length_c   1.000
_cell.angle_alpha   90.00
_cell.angle_beta   90.00
_cell.angle_gamma   90.00
#
_symmetry.space_group_name_H-M   'P 1'
#
loop_
_entity.id
_entity.type
_entity.pdbx_description
1 polymer ?
#
loop_
_entity_poly.entity_id
_entity_poly.type
_entity_poly.pdbx_seq_one_letter_code
_entity_poly.pdbx_strand_id
1 'polypeptide(L)'
;MGSEKLKILREFNLIAIFQSTERAIQIQELYNQFNELYLLMQNKQTTGENFHYKTQTWLNAFLSPSKGHLNRSNFVRGMYQIQDVTPYIHVLVNHIAEFIEIHHKFGL
;
A
#
# COMPACT_ATOMS: atom_id res chain seq x y z
N MET A 1 -2.77 14.69 0.46
CA MET A 1 -3.58 14.10 -0.63
C MET A 1 -4.92 14.82 -0.71
N GLY A 2 -5.50 15.04 -1.90
CA GLY A 2 -6.77 15.75 -2.03
C GLY A 2 -7.95 15.00 -1.41
N SER A 3 -9.00 15.72 -0.98
CA SER A 3 -10.16 15.17 -0.26
C SER A 3 -10.82 14.00 -1.00
N GLU A 4 -11.05 14.15 -2.31
CA GLU A 4 -11.70 13.11 -3.12
C GLU A 4 -10.90 11.81 -3.18
N LYS A 5 -9.57 11.93 -3.31
CA LYS A 5 -8.68 10.76 -3.34
C LYS A 5 -8.65 10.05 -1.98
N LEU A 6 -8.69 10.80 -0.87
CA LEU A 6 -8.77 10.23 0.46
C LEU A 6 -10.09 9.52 0.72
N LYS A 7 -11.20 10.08 0.23
CA LYS A 7 -12.51 9.43 0.31
C LYS A 7 -12.52 8.10 -0.42
N ILE A 8 -11.96 8.05 -1.64
CA ILE A 8 -11.82 6.79 -2.38
C ILE A 8 -10.97 5.79 -1.61
N LEU A 9 -9.82 6.22 -1.09
CA LEU A 9 -8.91 5.33 -0.37
C LEU A 9 -9.56 4.70 0.87
N ARG A 10 -10.45 5.41 1.56
CA ARG A 10 -11.01 5.02 2.86
C ARG A 10 -12.40 4.41 2.81
N GLU A 11 -13.25 4.87 1.90
CA GLU A 11 -14.69 4.62 1.94
C GLU A 11 -15.22 3.87 0.71
N PHE A 12 -14.38 3.69 -0.32
CA PHE A 12 -14.84 3.11 -1.56
C PHE A 12 -15.15 1.62 -1.41
N ASN A 13 -16.39 1.23 -1.71
CA ASN A 13 -16.82 -0.15 -1.60
C ASN A 13 -16.34 -0.98 -2.80
N LEU A 14 -15.16 -1.60 -2.65
CA LEU A 14 -14.58 -2.46 -3.69
C LEU A 14 -15.41 -3.71 -3.98
N ILE A 15 -16.14 -4.24 -3.00
CA ILE A 15 -17.00 -5.42 -3.17
C ILE A 15 -18.12 -5.15 -4.18
N ALA A 16 -18.58 -3.90 -4.28
CA ALA A 16 -19.62 -3.53 -5.23
C ALA A 16 -19.15 -3.52 -6.71
N ILE A 17 -17.84 -3.56 -6.96
CA ILE A 17 -17.27 -3.36 -8.31
C ILE A 17 -16.52 -4.61 -8.78
N PHE A 18 -15.84 -5.31 -7.89
CA PHE A 18 -15.12 -6.52 -8.24
C PHE A 18 -16.07 -7.72 -8.32
N GLN A 19 -15.96 -8.48 -9.41
CA GLN A 19 -16.69 -9.75 -9.57
C GLN A 19 -16.24 -10.83 -8.57
N SER A 20 -15.00 -10.76 -8.11
CA SER A 20 -14.43 -11.67 -7.11
C SER A 20 -14.34 -10.97 -5.76
N THR A 21 -15.09 -11.48 -4.77
CA THR A 21 -15.03 -11.02 -3.39
C THR A 21 -13.63 -11.16 -2.81
N GLU A 22 -12.93 -12.26 -3.10
CA GLU A 22 -11.56 -12.48 -2.67
C GLU A 22 -10.63 -11.38 -3.21
N ARG A 23 -10.76 -11.04 -4.50
CA ARG A 23 -9.96 -9.96 -5.09
C ARG A 23 -10.29 -8.60 -4.48
N ALA A 24 -11.57 -8.34 -4.18
CA ALA A 24 -11.98 -7.11 -3.51
C ALA A 24 -11.30 -6.98 -2.15
N ILE A 25 -11.28 -8.05 -1.36
CA ILE A 25 -10.63 -8.10 -0.03
C ILE A 25 -9.13 -7.85 -0.15
N GLN A 26 -8.43 -8.53 -1.08
CA GLN A 26 -6.99 -8.34 -1.30
C GLN A 26 -6.64 -6.87 -1.62
N ILE A 27 -7.41 -6.23 -2.49
CA ILE A 27 -7.18 -4.83 -2.86
C ILE A 27 -7.53 -3.89 -1.70
N GLN A 28 -8.59 -4.19 -0.94
CA GLN A 28 -8.97 -3.42 0.24
C GLN A 28 -7.86 -3.45 1.30
N GLU A 29 -7.27 -4.62 1.57
CA GLU A 29 -6.16 -4.76 2.52
C GLU A 29 -4.95 -3.93 2.09
N LEU A 30 -4.59 -3.97 0.80
CA LEU A 30 -3.51 -3.15 0.26
C LEU A 30 -3.78 -1.64 0.38
N TYR A 31 -5.04 -1.21 0.15
CA TYR A 31 -5.47 0.18 0.30
C TYR A 31 -5.44 0.62 1.78
N ASN A 32 -5.87 -0.25 2.69
CA ASN A 32 -5.85 0.02 4.13
C ASN A 32 -4.41 0.21 4.63
N GLN A 33 -3.49 -0.66 4.23
CA GLN A 33 -2.07 -0.53 4.55
C GLN A 33 -1.47 0.75 3.94
N PHE A 34 -1.84 1.11 2.71
CA PHE A 34 -1.39 2.37 2.10
C PHE A 34 -1.92 3.60 2.86
N ASN A 35 -3.18 3.58 3.32
CA ASN A 35 -3.74 4.62 4.16
C ASN A 35 -3.02 4.73 5.52
N GLU A 36 -2.59 3.60 6.10
CA GLU A 36 -1.75 3.60 7.31
C GLU A 36 -0.43 4.35 7.06
N LEU A 37 0.27 4.08 5.95
CA LEU A 37 1.48 4.83 5.58
C LEU A 37 1.18 6.33 5.47
N TYR A 38 0.09 6.71 4.81
CA TYR A 38 -0.31 8.12 4.71
C TYR A 38 -0.51 8.79 6.07
N LEU A 39 -1.14 8.09 7.03
CA LEU A 39 -1.33 8.60 8.40
C LEU A 39 0.00 8.70 9.15
N LEU A 40 0.88 7.70 9.00
CA LEU A 40 2.20 7.69 9.62
C LEU A 40 3.07 8.86 9.14
N MET A 41 3.03 9.21 7.85
CA MET A 41 3.77 10.37 7.32
C MET A 41 3.37 11.70 7.97
N GLN A 42 2.10 11.84 8.38
CA GLN A 42 1.58 13.07 9.00
C GLN A 42 1.79 13.09 10.52
N ASN A 43 2.07 11.95 11.13
CA ASN A 43 2.27 11.85 12.56
C ASN A 43 3.71 12.26 12.93
N LYS A 44 3.83 13.32 13.73
CA LYS A 44 5.11 13.87 14.21
C LYS A 44 5.90 12.92 15.11
N GLN A 45 5.27 11.86 15.61
CA GLN A 45 5.91 10.85 16.45
C GLN A 45 6.41 9.63 15.65
N THR A 46 6.11 9.56 14.36
CA THR A 46 6.61 8.47 13.52
C THR A 46 8.12 8.62 13.35
N THR A 47 8.86 7.56 13.67
CA THR A 47 10.30 7.44 13.34
C THR A 47 10.47 6.91 11.92
N GLY A 48 11.59 7.22 11.28
CA GLY A 48 11.94 6.68 9.97
C GLY A 48 12.07 5.16 10.00
N GLU A 49 12.59 4.58 11.09
CA GLU A 49 12.64 3.12 11.26
C GLU A 49 11.25 2.47 11.21
N ASN A 50 10.29 2.99 11.98
CA ASN A 50 8.91 2.49 11.97
C ASN A 50 8.28 2.66 10.57
N PHE A 51 8.47 3.83 9.96
CA PHE A 51 7.95 4.10 8.62
C PHE A 51 8.53 3.14 7.57
N HIS A 52 9.85 2.90 7.60
CA HIS A 52 10.53 2.00 6.70
C HIS A 52 9.99 0.57 6.85
N TYR A 53 9.89 0.07 8.09
CA TYR A 53 9.34 -1.27 8.36
C TYR A 53 7.92 -1.43 7.79
N LYS A 54 7.05 -0.46 8.05
CA LYS A 54 5.66 -0.48 7.55
C LYS A 54 5.61 -0.40 6.02
N THR A 55 6.47 0.40 5.42
CA THR A 55 6.51 0.56 3.96
C THR A 55 7.05 -0.69 3.26
N GLN A 56 8.06 -1.36 3.84
CA GLN A 56 8.53 -2.67 3.34
C GLN A 56 7.44 -3.74 3.45
N THR A 57 6.68 -3.74 4.56
CA THR A 57 5.54 -4.65 4.72
C THR A 57 4.49 -4.41 3.64
N TRP A 58 4.15 -3.15 3.36
CA TRP A 58 3.25 -2.79 2.28
C TRP A 58 3.78 -3.18 0.89
N LEU A 59 5.09 -2.97 0.62
CA LEU A 59 5.70 -3.36 -0.65
C LEU A 59 5.66 -4.90 -0.86
N ASN A 60 5.89 -5.68 0.19
CA ASN A 60 5.78 -7.13 0.13
C ASN A 60 4.32 -7.57 -0.17
N ALA A 61 3.33 -6.88 0.40
CA ALA A 61 1.93 -7.10 0.05
C ALA A 61 1.65 -6.71 -1.42
N PHE A 62 2.16 -5.56 -1.86
CA PHE A 62 2.03 -5.08 -3.25
C PHE A 62 2.64 -6.06 -4.26
N LEU A 63 3.76 -6.70 -3.94
CA LEU A 63 4.48 -7.65 -4.79
C LEU A 63 4.12 -9.12 -4.52
N SER A 64 3.06 -9.37 -3.75
CA SER A 64 2.70 -10.73 -3.35
C SER A 64 2.44 -11.62 -4.58
N PRO A 65 3.16 -12.75 -4.72
CA PRO A 65 3.05 -13.60 -5.90
C PRO A 65 1.73 -14.37 -5.91
N SER A 66 1.34 -14.84 -7.09
CA SER A 66 0.23 -15.80 -7.21
C SER A 66 0.54 -17.08 -6.45
N LYS A 67 -0.50 -17.69 -5.87
CA LYS A 67 -0.41 -18.98 -5.17
C LYS A 67 -1.20 -20.04 -5.94
N GLY A 68 -0.73 -21.29 -5.87
CA GLY A 68 -1.33 -22.42 -6.59
C GLY A 68 -1.00 -22.43 -8.08
N HIS A 69 -1.59 -23.38 -8.80
CA HIS A 69 -1.38 -23.53 -10.25
C HIS A 69 -2.55 -22.93 -11.02
N LEU A 70 -2.24 -22.24 -12.11
CA LEU A 70 -3.24 -21.76 -13.07
C LEU A 70 -4.18 -22.89 -13.48
N ASN A 71 -5.48 -22.57 -13.60
CA ASN A 71 -6.57 -23.50 -13.92
C ASN A 71 -6.90 -24.56 -12.85
N ARG A 72 -6.35 -24.43 -11.63
CA ARG A 72 -6.82 -25.21 -10.46
C ARG A 72 -7.72 -24.36 -9.56
N SER A 73 -8.62 -25.01 -8.84
CA SER A 73 -9.56 -24.35 -7.91
C SER A 73 -8.87 -23.63 -6.74
N ASN A 74 -7.61 -23.95 -6.45
CA ASN A 74 -6.81 -23.30 -5.41
C ASN A 74 -5.91 -22.16 -5.94
N PHE A 75 -6.10 -21.72 -7.19
CA PHE A 75 -5.34 -20.61 -7.73
C PHE A 75 -5.80 -19.28 -7.12
N VAL A 76 -4.86 -18.58 -6.49
CA VAL A 76 -5.06 -17.22 -6.00
C VAL A 76 -4.15 -16.29 -6.78
N ARG A 77 -4.74 -15.33 -7.49
CA ARG A 77 -3.97 -14.35 -8.26
C ARG A 77 -3.15 -13.48 -7.31
N GLY A 78 -1.89 -13.27 -7.65
CA GLY A 78 -1.01 -12.33 -6.97
C GLY A 78 -1.45 -10.88 -7.14
N MET A 79 -0.68 -9.98 -6.55
CA MET A 79 -0.93 -8.54 -6.60
C MET A 79 -0.31 -7.93 -7.86
N TYR A 80 0.71 -7.09 -7.71
CA TYR A 80 1.41 -6.41 -8.80
C TYR A 80 2.81 -6.99 -8.98
N GLN A 81 3.47 -6.65 -10.08
CA GLN A 81 4.82 -7.09 -10.41
C GLN A 81 5.85 -6.00 -10.10
N ILE A 82 7.12 -6.38 -10.04
CA ILE A 82 8.22 -5.43 -9.78
C ILE A 82 8.29 -4.31 -10.83
N GLN A 83 7.93 -4.61 -12.08
CA GLN A 83 7.86 -3.65 -13.17
C GLN A 83 6.73 -2.61 -13.02
N ASP A 84 5.75 -2.88 -12.16
CA ASP A 84 4.65 -1.95 -11.86
C ASP A 84 5.04 -0.92 -10.77
N VAL A 85 6.25 -1.03 -10.20
CA VAL A 85 6.77 -0.07 -9.22
C VAL A 85 7.10 1.25 -9.92
N THR A 86 6.22 2.21 -9.74
CA THR A 86 6.39 3.57 -10.28
C THR A 86 7.47 4.35 -9.52
N PRO A 87 8.01 5.44 -10.09
CA PRO A 87 8.95 6.32 -9.39
C PRO A 87 8.44 6.84 -8.03
N TYR A 88 7.12 7.10 -7.90
CA TYR A 88 6.54 7.51 -6.62
C TYR A 88 6.54 6.41 -5.57
N ILE A 89 6.33 5.15 -5.97
CA ILE A 89 6.45 4.01 -5.06
C ILE A 89 7.91 3.82 -4.65
N HIS A 90 8.85 3.96 -5.58
CA HIS A 90 10.28 3.89 -5.28
C HIS A 90 10.67 4.94 -4.22
N VAL A 91 10.24 6.19 -4.38
CA VAL A 91 10.49 7.26 -3.40
C VAL A 91 9.84 6.94 -2.05
N LEU A 92 8.57 6.50 -2.06
CA LEU A 92 7.84 6.11 -0.86
C LEU A 92 8.62 5.09 -0.03
N VAL A 93 9.12 4.04 -0.68
CA VAL A 93 9.79 2.90 -0.03
C VAL A 93 11.20 3.24 0.42
N ASN A 94 11.97 3.97 -0.39
CA ASN A 94 13.41 4.11 -0.19
C ASN A 94 13.83 5.43 0.47
N HIS A 95 13.03 6.49 0.37
CA HIS A 95 13.48 7.85 0.74
C HIS A 95 12.62 8.54 1.80
N ILE A 96 11.33 8.23 1.91
CA ILE A 96 10.46 8.93 2.88
C ILE A 96 10.89 8.68 4.33
N ALA A 97 11.39 7.48 4.66
CA ALA A 97 11.93 7.18 5.99
C ALA A 97 13.10 8.11 6.36
N GLU A 98 14.03 8.33 5.42
CA GLU A 98 15.16 9.25 5.60
C GLU A 98 14.67 10.69 5.79
N PHE A 99 13.69 11.12 4.99
CA PHE A 99 13.11 12.46 5.14
C PHE A 99 12.40 12.68 6.47
N ILE A 100 11.74 11.65 7.02
CA ILE A 100 11.13 11.70 8.35
C ILE A 100 12.22 11.90 9.43
N GLU A 101 13.35 11.21 9.33
CA GLU A 101 14.45 11.37 10.28
C GLU A 101 15.13 12.73 10.19
N ILE A 102 15.38 13.23 8.97
CA ILE A 102 16.13 14.49 8.78
C ILE A 102 15.24 15.71 9.07
N HIS A 103 14.00 15.70 8.60
CA HIS A 103 13.15 16.89 8.60
C HIS A 103 12.13 16.89 9.75
N HIS A 104 11.85 15.74 10.37
CA HIS A 104 10.84 15.53 11.42
C HIS A 104 9.41 16.01 11.07
N LYS A 105 9.22 16.47 9.83
CA LYS A 105 7.98 17.00 9.27
C LYS A 105 8.01 16.69 7.78
N PHE A 106 6.98 16.01 7.30
CA PHE A 106 6.81 15.71 5.88
C PHE A 106 5.35 15.93 5.48
N GLY A 107 5.11 16.66 4.38
CA GLY A 107 3.75 16.90 3.88
C GLY A 107 2.96 18.02 4.61
N LEU A 108 3.65 19.02 5.16
CA LEU A 108 3.08 20.27 5.69
C LEU A 108 3.51 21.46 4.82
#